data_AF-A0A6M2E0Q9-F1
#
_entry.id   AF-A0A6M2E0Q9-F1
#
_cell.length_a   1.000
_cell.length_b   1.000
_cell.length_c   1.000
_cell.angle_alpha   90.00
_cell.angle_beta   90.00
_cell.angle_gamma   90.00
#
_symmetry.space_group_name_H-M   'P 1'
#
loop_
_entity.id
_entity.type
_entity.pdbx_description
1 polymer ?
#
loop_
_entity_poly.entity_id
_entity_poly.type
_entity_poly.pdbx_seq_one_letter_code
_entity_poly.pdbx_strand_id
1 'polypeptide(L)'
;MEFEQIRPKTRLSRSVLFLVLLALNVPAAEGRIAASGGHNDGECESIYLRYNQDHVMCRQDTSTCQLIASGIEDSDKDKILAAHNWYRSQI
;
A
#
# COMPACT_ATOMS: atom_id res chain seq x y z
N MET A 1 33.94 30.41 -34.58
CA MET A 1 34.94 30.25 -33.50
C MET A 1 34.47 31.12 -32.35
N GLU A 2 34.11 30.67 -31.16
CA GLU A 2 34.04 29.35 -30.54
C GLU A 2 32.90 29.41 -29.49
N PHE A 3 32.12 28.33 -29.35
CA PHE A 3 31.25 28.16 -28.19
C PHE A 3 32.09 27.48 -27.11
N GLU A 4 32.56 28.24 -26.12
CA GLU A 4 33.20 27.66 -24.95
C GLU A 4 32.16 26.83 -24.17
N GLN A 5 32.35 25.52 -24.18
CA GLN A 5 31.60 24.59 -23.35
C GLN A 5 32.00 24.77 -21.89
N ILE A 6 31.10 25.34 -21.09
CA ILE A 6 31.19 25.34 -19.64
C ILE A 6 30.97 23.89 -19.16
N ARG A 7 32.07 23.15 -18.95
CA ARG A 7 32.03 21.86 -18.24
C ARG A 7 31.53 22.10 -16.81
N PRO A 8 30.47 21.41 -16.35
CA PRO A 8 30.17 21.39 -14.92
C PRO A 8 31.31 20.63 -14.21
N LYS A 9 32.15 21.36 -13.47
CA LYS A 9 33.10 20.80 -12.51
C LYS A 9 32.31 20.22 -11.34
N THR A 10 31.83 19.00 -11.47
CA THR A 10 31.28 18.23 -10.34
C THR A 10 32.43 17.77 -9.45
N ARG A 11 32.92 18.64 -8.58
CA ARG A 11 33.62 18.19 -7.37
C ARG A 11 32.56 17.68 -6.40
N LEU A 12 32.10 16.46 -6.65
CA LEU A 12 31.29 15.73 -5.68
C LEU A 12 32.18 15.52 -4.45
N SER A 13 31.98 16.33 -3.42
CA SER A 13 32.68 16.18 -2.15
C SER A 13 32.45 14.77 -1.65
N ARG A 14 33.49 14.09 -1.15
CA ARG A 14 33.41 12.74 -0.58
C ARG A 14 32.25 12.59 0.41
N SER A 15 31.92 13.66 1.13
CA SER A 15 30.79 13.72 2.06
C SER A 15 29.42 13.62 1.38
N VAL A 16 29.27 14.17 0.18
CA VAL A 16 28.02 14.08 -0.62
C VAL A 16 27.85 12.66 -1.17
N LEU A 17 28.95 12.04 -1.64
CA LEU A 17 28.92 10.65 -2.06
C LEU A 17 28.54 9.72 -0.89
N PHE A 18 29.06 9.99 0.31
CA PHE A 18 28.74 9.22 1.51
C PHE A 18 27.26 9.33 1.91
N LEU A 19 26.67 10.53 1.82
CA LEU A 19 25.26 10.75 2.10
C LEU A 19 24.35 10.06 1.07
N VAL A 20 24.71 10.07 -0.21
CA VAL A 20 23.97 9.37 -1.27
C VAL A 20 24.04 7.85 -1.07
N LEU A 21 25.20 7.31 -0.69
CA LEU A 21 25.34 5.89 -0.36
C LEU A 21 24.52 5.50 0.87
N LEU A 22 24.44 6.34 1.89
CA LEU A 22 23.58 6.11 3.06
C LEU A 22 22.10 6.06 2.69
N ALA A 23 21.63 6.94 1.79
CA ALA A 23 20.24 6.95 1.33
C ALA A 23 19.88 5.71 0.47
N LEU A 24 20.81 5.22 -0.35
CA LEU A 24 20.61 4.03 -1.20
C LEU A 24 20.61 2.71 -0.42
N ASN A 25 21.22 2.68 0.76
CA ASN A 25 21.28 1.50 1.63
C ASN A 25 20.24 1.55 2.77
N VAL A 26 19.28 2.48 2.73
CA VAL A 26 18.12 2.39 3.62
C VAL A 26 17.35 1.14 3.18
N PRO A 27 17.27 0.09 4.01
CA PRO A 27 16.40 -1.03 3.69
C PRO A 27 15.00 -0.43 3.57
N ALA A 28 14.38 -0.60 2.40
CA ALA A 28 12.97 -0.30 2.24
C ALA A 28 12.28 -0.97 3.43
N ALA A 29 11.70 -0.18 4.33
CA ALA A 29 10.79 -0.71 5.31
C ALA A 29 9.64 -1.26 4.47
N GLU A 30 9.73 -2.54 4.13
CA GLU A 30 8.63 -3.33 3.66
C GLU A 30 7.64 -3.26 4.81
N GLY A 31 6.74 -2.28 4.72
CA GLY A 31 5.47 -2.32 5.43
C GLY A 31 4.83 -3.61 4.98
N ARG A 32 5.07 -4.68 5.75
CA ARG A 32 4.33 -5.91 5.63
C ARG A 32 2.89 -5.49 5.83
N ILE A 33 2.14 -5.38 4.74
CA ILE A 33 0.72 -5.58 4.80
C ILE A 33 0.61 -7.06 5.18
N ALA A 34 0.64 -7.32 6.48
CA ALA A 34 0.16 -8.57 6.99
C ALA A 34 -1.25 -8.68 6.43
N ALA A 35 -1.47 -9.64 5.56
CA ALA A 35 -2.81 -10.15 5.32
C ALA A 35 -3.27 -10.67 6.69
N SER A 36 -3.87 -9.80 7.50
CA SER A 36 -4.44 -10.15 8.78
C SER A 36 -5.74 -10.90 8.52
N GLY A 37 -5.61 -12.16 8.10
CA GLY A 37 -6.51 -13.21 8.53
C GLY A 37 -6.26 -13.54 10.01
N GLY A 38 -6.17 -12.51 10.84
CA GLY A 38 -5.98 -12.61 12.28
C GLY A 38 -7.35 -12.60 12.92
N HIS A 39 -7.86 -13.79 13.21
CA HIS A 39 -8.92 -13.97 14.18
C HIS A 39 -8.38 -13.44 15.52
N ASN A 40 -8.63 -12.17 15.82
CA ASN A 40 -8.35 -11.62 17.13
C ASN A 40 -9.41 -12.18 18.06
N ASP A 41 -8.97 -12.86 19.11
CA ASP A 41 -9.79 -13.52 20.12
C ASP A 41 -10.58 -12.49 20.98
N GLY A 42 -11.49 -11.75 20.35
CA GLY A 42 -12.49 -10.89 21.01
C GLY A 42 -12.16 -9.40 21.13
N GLU A 43 -10.95 -8.93 20.82
CA GLU A 43 -10.59 -7.49 20.93
C GLU A 43 -10.48 -6.83 19.55
N CYS A 44 -11.28 -5.79 19.31
CA CYS A 44 -11.24 -5.03 18.06
C CYS A 44 -9.99 -4.16 17.96
N GLU A 45 -9.34 -4.15 16.79
CA GLU A 45 -8.21 -3.29 16.53
C GLU A 45 -8.58 -1.80 16.63
N SER A 46 -7.76 -1.02 17.35
CA SER A 46 -8.04 0.39 17.67
C SER A 46 -8.22 1.28 16.45
N ILE A 47 -7.63 0.92 15.31
CA ILE A 47 -7.77 1.65 14.04
C ILE A 47 -9.24 1.73 13.59
N TYR A 48 -10.02 0.68 13.85
CA TYR A 48 -11.42 0.61 13.44
C TYR A 48 -12.33 1.38 14.40
N LEU A 49 -11.98 1.41 15.68
CA LEU A 49 -12.71 2.16 16.72
C LEU A 49 -12.64 3.67 16.52
N ARG A 50 -11.63 4.18 15.79
CA ARG A 50 -11.51 5.60 15.46
C ARG A 50 -12.69 6.10 14.60
N TYR A 51 -13.23 5.25 13.74
CA TYR A 51 -14.31 5.63 12.82
C TYR A 51 -15.68 5.48 13.46
N ASN A 52 -15.89 4.37 14.17
CA ASN A 52 -17.15 4.07 14.87
C ASN A 52 -16.90 2.97 15.92
N GLN A 53 -17.60 3.05 17.06
CA GLN A 53 -17.59 1.97 18.06
C GLN A 53 -18.23 0.68 17.54
N ASP A 54 -19.15 0.79 16.59
CA ASP A 54 -19.84 -0.34 15.94
C ASP A 54 -19.34 -0.60 14.51
N HIS A 55 -18.02 -0.61 14.34
CA HIS A 55 -17.37 -0.86 13.06
C HIS A 55 -17.52 -2.33 12.63
N VAL A 56 -17.74 -2.58 11.33
CA VAL A 56 -17.97 -3.95 10.81
C VAL A 56 -16.86 -4.94 11.18
N MET A 57 -15.60 -4.47 11.20
CA MET A 57 -14.43 -5.27 11.60
C MET A 57 -14.34 -5.53 13.12
N CYS A 58 -15.11 -4.80 13.93
CA CYS A 58 -15.20 -4.99 15.38
C CYS A 58 -16.39 -5.85 15.80
N ARG A 59 -17.33 -6.10 14.88
CA ARG A 59 -18.50 -6.90 15.19
C ARG A 59 -18.07 -8.35 15.31
N GLN A 60 -18.60 -9.04 16.32
CA GLN A 60 -18.52 -10.49 16.36
C GLN A 60 -19.28 -11.04 15.15
N ASP A 61 -18.73 -12.04 14.48
CA ASP A 61 -19.32 -12.66 13.30
C ASP A 61 -20.63 -13.39 13.66
N THR A 62 -21.73 -12.65 13.73
CA THR A 62 -23.08 -13.17 13.98
C THR A 62 -23.85 -13.37 12.67
N SER A 63 -23.18 -13.83 11.61
CA SER A 63 -23.85 -14.08 10.33
C SER A 63 -24.89 -15.19 10.52
N THR A 64 -26.14 -14.91 10.11
CA THR A 64 -27.21 -15.91 10.04
C THR A 64 -27.16 -16.73 8.76
N CYS A 65 -26.26 -16.40 7.84
CA CYS A 65 -26.13 -17.05 6.53
C CYS A 65 -25.18 -18.26 6.61
N GLN A 66 -25.53 -19.33 5.91
CA GLN A 66 -24.60 -20.41 5.63
C GLN A 66 -23.62 -19.97 4.54
N LEU A 67 -22.31 -20.07 4.81
CA LEU A 67 -21.27 -19.73 3.85
C LEU A 67 -21.18 -20.80 2.75
N ILE A 68 -21.46 -20.43 1.51
CA ILE A 68 -21.42 -21.34 0.33
C ILE A 68 -20.10 -21.18 -0.44
N ALA A 69 -19.54 -19.98 -0.45
CA ALA A 69 -18.22 -19.67 -0.99
C ALA A 69 -17.63 -18.49 -0.22
N SER A 70 -16.30 -18.45 -0.08
CA SER A 70 -15.58 -17.38 0.62
C SER A 70 -14.66 -16.64 -0.35
N GLY A 71 -14.69 -15.31 -0.27
CA GLY A 71 -13.85 -14.44 -1.06
C GLY A 71 -14.17 -14.46 -2.56
N ILE A 72 -13.28 -13.84 -3.33
CA ILE A 72 -13.30 -13.81 -4.80
C ILE A 72 -11.88 -14.06 -5.31
N GLU A 73 -11.76 -14.74 -6.44
CA GLU A 73 -10.48 -15.00 -7.08
C GLU A 73 -9.84 -13.71 -7.61
N ASP A 74 -8.52 -13.70 -7.77
CA ASP A 74 -7.82 -12.56 -8.35
C ASP A 74 -8.29 -12.28 -9.79
N SER A 75 -8.64 -13.33 -10.53
CA SER A 75 -9.21 -13.20 -11.88
C SER A 75 -10.55 -12.45 -11.87
N ASP A 76 -11.35 -12.60 -10.81
CA ASP A 76 -12.61 -11.87 -10.65
C ASP A 76 -12.39 -10.44 -10.18
N LYS A 77 -11.38 -10.21 -9.32
CA LYS A 77 -10.96 -8.86 -8.93
C LYS A 77 -10.55 -8.05 -10.16
N ASP A 78 -9.80 -8.64 -11.09
CA ASP A 78 -9.39 -7.98 -12.33
C ASP A 78 -10.58 -7.58 -13.20
N LYS A 79 -11.58 -8.46 -13.34
CA LYS A 79 -12.83 -8.15 -14.07
C LYS A 79 -13.59 -7.01 -13.41
N ILE A 80 -13.73 -7.04 -12.09
CA ILE A 80 -14.40 -5.99 -11.32
C ILE A 80 -13.68 -4.65 -11.51
N LEU A 81 -12.36 -4.65 -11.39
CA LEU A 81 -11.54 -3.44 -11.54
C LEU A 81 -11.64 -2.87 -12.96
N ALA A 82 -11.54 -3.72 -13.99
CA ALA A 82 -11.66 -3.31 -15.38
C ALA A 82 -13.02 -2.66 -15.67
N ALA A 83 -14.11 -3.24 -15.16
CA ALA A 83 -15.45 -2.68 -15.31
C ALA A 83 -15.57 -1.29 -14.66
N HIS A 84 -15.09 -1.12 -13.41
CA HIS A 84 -15.11 0.17 -12.74
C HIS A 84 -14.31 1.23 -13.48
N ASN A 85 -13.11 0.88 -13.96
CA ASN A 85 -12.28 1.80 -14.72
C ASN A 85 -12.93 2.22 -16.05
N TRP A 86 -13.60 1.28 -16.73
CA TRP A 86 -14.35 1.58 -17.93
C TRP A 86 -15.49 2.58 -17.63
N TYR A 87 -16.28 2.38 -16.59
CA TYR A 87 -17.34 3.34 -16.23
C TYR A 87 -16.77 4.71 -15.84
N ARG A 88 -15.67 4.73 -15.08
CA ARG A 88 -15.00 5.98 -14.70
C ARG A 88 -14.46 6.77 -15.88
N SER A 89 -14.07 6.09 -16.98
CA SER A 89 -13.58 6.78 -18.18
C SER A 89 -14.69 7.40 -19.03
N GLN A 90 -15.97 7.13 -18.72
CA GLN A 90 -17.11 7.71 -19.45
C GLN A 90 -17.64 9.01 -18.81
N ILE A 91 -17.18 9.37 -17.61
CA ILE A 91 -17.55 10.59 -16.87
C ILE A 91 -16.41 11.59 -17.01
#